data_AF-A0A1J3F3T0-F1
#
_entry.id   AF-A0A1J3F3T0-F1
#
_cell.length_a   1.000
_cell.length_b   1.000
_cell.length_c   1.000
_cell.angle_alpha   90.00
_cell.angle_beta   90.00
_cell.angle_gamma   90.00
#
_symmetry.space_group_name_H-M   'P 1'
#
loop_
_entity.id
_entity.type
_entity.pdbx_description
1 polymer ?
#
loop_
_entity_poly.entity_id
_entity_poly.type
_entity_poly.pdbx_seq_one_letter_code
_entity_poly.pdbx_strand_id
1 'polypeptide(L)'
;NEKLESENFRLFHLLNSLGDLMMLPFKMLADKSTRKEVCPTLGPPIIKRVLRNFVPDEFNPHRIPRRLFDVLNSEGLTEEDNDCIIVFPCAASPTIYLMPSADSIKRFIGELNNPSLSETG
;
A
#
# COMPACT_ATOMS: atom_id res chain seq x y z
N ASN A 1 -24.15 13.64 -8.44
CA ASN A 1 -23.04 13.43 -7.47
C ASN A 1 -22.73 11.96 -7.22
N GLU A 2 -23.69 11.04 -7.14
CA GLU A 2 -23.43 9.61 -6.83
C GLU A 2 -22.47 8.88 -7.79
N LYS A 3 -22.45 9.26 -9.08
CA LYS A 3 -21.61 8.60 -10.09
C LYS A 3 -20.10 8.82 -9.88
N LEU A 4 -19.71 10.00 -9.39
CA LEU A 4 -18.31 10.35 -9.13
C LEU A 4 -17.77 9.66 -7.87
N GLU A 5 -18.61 9.50 -6.84
CA GLU A 5 -18.24 8.76 -5.63
C GLU A 5 -18.01 7.28 -5.96
N SER A 6 -18.86 6.67 -6.81
CA SER A 6 -18.69 5.28 -7.25
C SER A 6 -17.40 5.03 -8.05
N GLU A 7 -16.92 6.03 -8.78
CA GLU A 7 -15.66 5.97 -9.55
C GLU A 7 -14.44 6.14 -8.64
N ASN A 8 -14.53 7.00 -7.61
CA ASN A 8 -13.48 7.15 -6.60
C ASN A 8 -13.22 5.87 -5.80
N PHE A 9 -14.27 5.09 -5.49
CA PHE A 9 -14.09 3.77 -4.85
C PHE A 9 -13.33 2.77 -5.72
N ARG A 10 -13.37 2.92 -7.05
CA ARG A 10 -12.61 2.07 -7.99
C ARG A 10 -11.15 2.49 -8.11
N LEU A 11 -10.86 3.80 -8.06
CA LEU A 11 -9.52 4.35 -8.24
C LEU A 11 -8.51 3.85 -7.19
N PHE A 12 -8.97 3.58 -5.97
CA PHE A 12 -8.13 3.14 -4.85
C PHE A 12 -8.57 1.80 -4.26
N HIS A 13 -9.22 0.95 -5.05
CA HIS A 13 -9.80 -0.31 -4.59
C HIS A 13 -8.80 -1.20 -3.83
N LEU A 14 -7.56 -1.30 -4.32
CA LEU A 14 -6.48 -2.01 -3.63
C LEU A 14 -6.12 -1.36 -2.29
N LEU A 15 -5.94 -0.04 -2.27
CA LEU A 15 -5.56 0.69 -1.07
C LEU A 15 -6.63 0.54 0.02
N ASN A 16 -7.90 0.69 -0.36
CA ASN A 16 -9.02 0.52 0.55
C ASN A 16 -9.06 -0.91 1.11
N SER A 17 -8.94 -1.92 0.24
CA SER A 17 -8.91 -3.32 0.66
C SER A 17 -7.74 -3.65 1.58
N LEU A 18 -6.58 -3.03 1.37
CA LEU A 18 -5.41 -3.16 2.26
C LEU A 18 -5.65 -2.45 3.59
N GLY A 19 -6.30 -1.29 3.58
CA GLY A 19 -6.73 -0.60 4.79
C GLY A 19 -7.67 -1.46 5.64
N ASP A 20 -8.69 -2.05 5.00
CA ASP A 20 -9.63 -2.97 5.64
C ASP A 20 -8.91 -4.19 6.23
N LEU A 21 -7.97 -4.78 5.47
CA LEU A 21 -7.15 -5.90 5.95
C LEU A 21 -6.38 -5.57 7.23
N MET A 22 -5.82 -4.36 7.34
CA MET A 22 -5.04 -3.93 8.49
C MET A 22 -5.89 -3.72 9.76
N MET A 23 -7.22 -3.63 9.63
CA MET A 23 -8.15 -3.56 10.74
C MET A 23 -8.56 -4.94 11.26
N LEU A 24 -8.26 -6.02 10.52
CA LEU A 24 -8.69 -7.36 10.88
C LEU A 24 -7.71 -8.04 11.86
N PRO A 25 -8.23 -8.79 12.85
CA PRO A 25 -7.38 -9.57 13.72
C PRO A 25 -6.80 -10.77 12.96
N PHE A 26 -5.51 -11.04 13.12
CA PHE A 26 -4.78 -12.10 12.38
C PHE A 26 -5.42 -13.49 12.47
N LYS A 27 -6.12 -13.79 13.57
CA LYS A 27 -6.85 -15.06 13.77
C LYS A 27 -7.91 -15.31 12.69
N MET A 28 -8.53 -14.25 12.15
CA MET A 28 -9.55 -14.35 11.11
C MET A 28 -8.96 -14.64 9.72
N LEU A 29 -7.66 -14.39 9.53
CA LEU A 29 -6.97 -14.66 8.27
C LEU A 29 -6.50 -16.11 8.15
N ALA A 30 -6.55 -16.87 9.24
CA ALA A 30 -6.11 -18.27 9.29
C ALA A 30 -7.11 -19.24 8.65
N ASP A 31 -8.39 -18.89 8.62
CA ASP A 31 -9.43 -19.73 8.01
C ASP A 31 -9.82 -19.19 6.64
N LYS A 32 -9.85 -20.05 5.62
CA LYS A 32 -10.17 -19.67 4.24
C LYS A 32 -11.57 -19.07 4.15
N SER A 33 -12.56 -19.70 4.77
CA SER A 33 -13.96 -19.27 4.70
C SER A 33 -14.12 -17.88 5.31
N THR A 34 -13.59 -17.71 6.52
CA THR A 34 -13.62 -16.42 7.24
C THR A 34 -12.96 -15.33 6.41
N ARG A 35 -11.79 -15.60 5.84
CA ARG A 35 -11.04 -14.62 5.03
C ARG A 35 -11.78 -14.18 3.77
N LYS A 36 -12.52 -15.08 3.12
CA LYS A 36 -13.39 -14.73 1.98
C LYS A 36 -14.57 -13.84 2.39
N GLU A 37 -15.06 -13.97 3.61
CA GLU A 37 -16.12 -13.12 4.14
C GLU A 37 -15.60 -11.73 4.53
N VAL A 38 -14.46 -11.66 5.22
CA VAL A 38 -13.96 -10.39 5.80
C VAL A 38 -13.05 -9.59 4.88
N CYS A 39 -12.38 -10.23 3.91
CA CYS A 39 -11.55 -9.55 2.92
C CYS A 39 -11.60 -10.25 1.54
N PRO A 40 -12.77 -10.26 0.88
CA PRO A 40 -12.99 -10.99 -0.38
C PRO A 40 -12.07 -10.56 -1.52
N THR A 41 -11.60 -9.31 -1.50
CA THR A 41 -10.83 -8.72 -2.59
C THR A 41 -9.38 -9.22 -2.68
N LEU A 42 -8.79 -9.69 -1.57
CA LEU A 42 -7.35 -9.94 -1.49
C LEU A 42 -7.04 -11.43 -1.47
N GLY A 43 -6.19 -11.86 -2.40
CA GLY A 43 -5.75 -13.25 -2.44
C GLY A 43 -4.65 -13.57 -1.40
N PRO A 44 -4.42 -14.86 -1.09
CA PRO A 44 -3.38 -15.29 -0.15
C PRO A 44 -1.99 -14.69 -0.39
N PRO A 45 -1.49 -14.51 -1.64
CA PRO A 45 -0.19 -13.91 -1.90
C PRO A 45 -0.04 -12.47 -1.38
N ILE A 46 -1.08 -11.64 -1.53
CA ILE A 46 -1.06 -10.24 -1.08
C ILE A 46 -1.15 -10.18 0.44
N ILE A 47 -2.06 -10.95 1.04
CA ILE A 47 -2.23 -11.02 2.49
C ILE A 47 -0.91 -11.44 3.14
N LYS A 48 -0.28 -12.50 2.64
CA LYS A 48 1.04 -12.96 3.08
C LYS A 48 2.10 -11.85 2.99
N ARG A 49 2.09 -11.06 1.92
CA ARG A 49 3.04 -9.96 1.73
C ARG A 49 2.85 -8.86 2.78
N VAL A 50 1.60 -8.47 3.05
CA VAL A 50 1.29 -7.46 4.09
C VAL A 50 1.74 -7.95 5.46
N LEU A 51 1.34 -9.18 5.83
CA LEU A 51 1.72 -9.77 7.12
C LEU A 51 3.24 -9.92 7.29
N ARG A 52 4.00 -10.19 6.21
CA ARG A 52 5.47 -10.22 6.26
C ARG A 52 6.11 -8.87 6.56
N ASN A 53 5.45 -7.76 6.21
CA ASN A 53 5.92 -6.40 6.46
C ASN A 53 5.34 -5.81 7.74
N PHE A 54 4.57 -6.58 8.51
CA PHE A 54 4.02 -6.13 9.78
C PHE A 54 5.15 -5.86 10.78
N VAL A 55 5.17 -4.64 11.31
CA VAL A 55 6.07 -4.21 12.38
C VAL A 55 5.22 -4.03 13.64
N PRO A 56 5.47 -4.79 14.72
CA PRO A 56 4.76 -4.62 15.97
C PRO A 56 4.96 -3.21 16.53
N ASP A 57 3.89 -2.64 17.08
CA ASP A 57 3.89 -1.34 17.75
C ASP A 57 3.46 -1.48 19.22
N GLU A 58 3.26 -0.36 19.91
CA GLU A 58 2.85 -0.32 21.31
C GLU A 58 1.43 -0.88 21.54
N PHE A 59 0.57 -0.87 20.51
CA PHE A 59 -0.82 -1.30 20.60
C PHE A 59 -0.99 -2.78 20.19
N ASN A 60 -0.12 -3.28 19.32
CA ASN A 60 -0.08 -4.67 18.88
C ASN A 60 1.37 -5.20 18.87
N PRO A 61 1.91 -5.54 20.06
CA PRO A 61 3.30 -5.96 20.21
C PRO A 61 3.56 -7.40 19.75
N HIS A 62 2.51 -8.12 19.37
CA HIS A 62 2.60 -9.55 19.09
C HIS A 62 3.05 -9.79 17.66
N ARG A 63 4.12 -10.58 17.50
CA ARG A 63 4.57 -11.04 16.19
C ARG A 63 3.53 -11.95 15.55
N ILE A 64 3.44 -11.89 14.23
CA ILE A 64 2.52 -12.72 13.47
C ILE A 64 2.93 -14.20 13.57
N PRO A 65 2.01 -15.11 13.96
CA PRO A 65 2.33 -16.53 14.12
C PRO A 65 2.76 -17.19 12.81
N ARG A 66 3.80 -18.04 12.87
CA ARG A 66 4.29 -18.78 11.70
C ARG A 66 3.21 -19.62 11.02
N ARG A 67 2.34 -20.24 11.82
CA ARG A 67 1.24 -21.09 11.35
C ARG A 67 0.32 -20.38 10.34
N LEU A 68 0.12 -19.08 10.50
CA LEU A 68 -0.69 -18.30 9.57
C LEU A 68 -0.05 -18.26 8.18
N PHE A 69 1.27 -18.10 8.10
CA PHE A 69 1.99 -18.16 6.84
C PHE A 69 1.95 -19.57 6.24
N ASP A 70 2.02 -20.62 7.06
CA ASP A 70 1.95 -22.00 6.57
C ASP A 70 0.59 -22.30 5.93
N VAL A 71 -0.52 -21.85 6.54
CA VAL A 71 -1.86 -21.96 5.95
C VAL A 71 -1.95 -21.22 4.62
N LEU A 72 -1.53 -19.95 4.58
CA LEU A 72 -1.55 -19.13 3.36
C LEU A 72 -0.65 -19.69 2.24
N ASN A 73 0.39 -20.47 2.58
CA ASN A 73 1.25 -21.12 1.59
C ASN A 73 0.66 -22.43 1.06
N SER A 74 -0.03 -23.18 1.92
CA SER A 74 -0.69 -24.44 1.56
C SER A 74 -1.92 -24.22 0.69
N GLU A 75 -2.53 -23.03 0.81
CA GLU A 75 -3.67 -22.63 0.03
C GLU A 75 -3.23 -22.26 -1.39
N GLY A 76 -3.40 -23.23 -2.31
CA GLY A 76 -3.23 -22.99 -3.74
C GLY A 76 -4.27 -22.00 -4.27
N LEU A 77 -3.93 -21.31 -5.35
CA LEU A 77 -4.88 -20.46 -6.07
C LEU A 77 -5.95 -21.35 -6.73
N THR A 78 -7.20 -21.04 -6.45
CA THR A 78 -8.38 -21.72 -6.99
C THR A 78 -9.07 -20.83 -8.02
N GLU A 79 -9.95 -21.39 -8.86
CA GLU A 79 -10.72 -20.62 -9.85
C GLU A 79 -11.56 -19.50 -9.22
N GLU A 80 -11.95 -19.68 -7.96
CA GLU A 80 -12.65 -18.69 -7.14
C GLU A 80 -11.78 -17.48 -6.77
N ASP A 81 -10.46 -17.58 -6.93
CA ASP A 81 -9.50 -16.51 -6.62
C ASP A 81 -9.16 -15.67 -7.86
N ASN A 82 -9.77 -15.94 -9.02
CA ASN A 82 -9.61 -15.13 -10.24
C ASN A 82 -10.11 -13.69 -10.07
N ASP A 83 -11.10 -13.48 -9.19
CA ASP A 83 -11.63 -12.15 -8.86
C ASP A 83 -10.81 -11.44 -7.77
N CYS A 84 -9.85 -12.14 -7.15
CA CYS A 84 -9.00 -11.59 -6.11
C CYS A 84 -7.77 -10.90 -6.68
N ILE A 85 -7.31 -9.86 -6.01
CA ILE A 85 -6.00 -9.27 -6.25
C ILE A 85 -4.94 -10.22 -5.68
N ILE A 86 -4.26 -10.94 -6.57
CA ILE A 86 -3.17 -11.88 -6.25
C ILE A 86 -1.79 -11.34 -6.62
N VAL A 87 -1.74 -10.29 -7.45
CA VAL A 87 -0.50 -9.61 -7.88
C VAL A 87 -0.53 -8.17 -7.41
N PHE A 88 0.61 -7.69 -6.89
CA PHE A 88 0.74 -6.29 -6.53
C PHE A 88 0.88 -5.47 -7.83
N PRO A 89 -0.01 -4.50 -8.11
CA PRO A 89 0.06 -3.73 -9.34
C PRO A 89 1.37 -2.94 -9.37
N CYS A 90 2.16 -3.23 -10.40
CA CYS A 90 3.37 -2.58 -10.86
C CYS A 90 4.20 -1.80 -9.81
N ALA A 91 5.37 -2.35 -9.47
CA ALA A 91 6.43 -1.54 -8.88
C ALA A 91 6.80 -0.45 -9.89
N ALA A 92 6.43 0.80 -9.61
CA ALA A 92 7.01 1.95 -10.31
C ALA A 92 8.53 1.80 -10.30
N SER A 93 9.19 2.26 -11.37
CA SER A 93 10.66 2.28 -11.41
C SER A 93 11.18 2.94 -10.12
N PRO A 94 12.18 2.35 -9.45
CA PRO A 94 12.72 2.90 -8.22
C PRO A 94 13.02 4.40 -8.40
N THR A 95 12.57 5.22 -7.45
CA THR A 95 12.88 6.65 -7.48
C THR A 95 14.38 6.83 -7.24
N ILE A 96 15.11 7.17 -8.30
CA ILE A 96 16.53 7.54 -8.19
C ILE A 96 16.56 9.05 -7.95
N TYR A 97 16.96 9.46 -6.74
CA TYR A 97 17.24 10.86 -6.47
C TYR A 97 18.66 11.17 -6.94
N LEU A 98 18.78 12.01 -7.96
CA LEU A 98 20.05 12.58 -8.37
C LEU A 98 20.25 13.88 -7.60
N MET A 99 21.39 13.98 -6.88
CA MET A 99 21.74 15.22 -6.20
C MET A 99 21.88 16.35 -7.25
N PRO A 100 21.22 17.51 -7.04
CA PRO A 100 21.41 18.66 -7.90
C PRO A 100 22.88 19.07 -7.92
N SER A 101 23.37 19.61 -9.05
CA SER A 101 24.74 20.12 -9.10
C SER A 101 24.93 21.29 -8.13
N ALA A 102 26.16 21.45 -7.61
CA ALA A 102 26.50 22.58 -6.73
C ALA A 102 26.19 23.93 -7.41
N ASP A 103 26.36 24.03 -8.73
CA ASP A 103 26.02 25.22 -9.51
C ASP A 103 24.50 25.47 -9.57
N SER A 104 23.68 24.42 -9.69
CA SER A 104 22.21 24.56 -9.62
C SER A 104 21.76 25.05 -8.24
N ILE A 105 22.36 24.50 -7.18
CA ILE A 105 22.08 24.91 -5.80
C ILE A 105 22.50 26.38 -5.59
N LYS A 106 23.69 26.76 -6.06
CA LYS A 106 24.21 28.12 -5.95
C LYS A 106 23.37 29.14 -6.72
N ARG A 107 22.91 28.79 -7.92
CA ARG A 107 21.99 29.62 -8.71
C ARG A 107 20.66 29.80 -8.00
N PHE A 108 20.05 28.73 -7.49
CA PHE A 108 18.79 28.79 -6.74
C PHE A 108 18.92 29.67 -5.47
N ILE A 109 19.99 29.49 -4.71
CA ILE A 109 20.26 30.32 -3.51
C ILE A 109 20.56 31.77 -3.90
N GLY A 110 21.28 32.01 -5.01
CA GLY A 110 21.59 33.33 -5.52
C GLY A 110 20.36 34.09 -6.05
N GLU A 111 19.39 33.38 -6.62
CA GLU A 111 18.11 33.95 -7.09
C GLU A 111 17.21 34.37 -5.90
N LEU A 112 17.21 33.63 -4.78
CA LEU A 112 16.46 34.00 -3.57
C LEU A 112 16.96 35.31 -2.93
N ASN A 113 18.24 35.65 -3.14
CA ASN A 113 18.86 36.87 -2.62
C ASN A 113 18.75 38.06 -3.59
N ASN A 114 18.09 37.90 -4.74
CA ASN A 114 17.79 38.99 -5.67
C ASN A 114 16.28 39.29 -5.64
N PRO A 115 15.81 40.17 -4.74
CA PRO A 115 14.48 40.76 -4.83
C PRO A 115 14.46 41.81 -5.96
N SER A 116 14.59 41.37 -7.21
CA SER A 116 14.31 42.23 -8.38
C SER A 116 12.92 41.94 -8.93
N LEU A 117 11.90 42.08 -8.07
CA LEU A 117 10.58 42.50 -8.49
C LEU A 117 10.49 43.97 -8.15
N SER A 118 10.84 44.82 -9.11
CA SER A 118 10.54 46.23 -9.06
C SER A 118 9.02 46.39 -9.01
N GLU A 119 8.47 46.74 -7.85
CA GLU A 119 7.20 47.46 -7.77
C GLU A 119 7.40 48.77 -8.53
N THR A 120 6.95 48.82 -9.79
CA THR A 120 6.72 50.07 -10.49
C THR A 120 5.38 50.62 -10.00
N GLY A 121 5.43 51.69 -9.21
CA GLY A 121 4.30 52.56 -8.93
C GLY A 121 3.86 53.37 -10.15
#